data_AF-A0A2N6SL40-F1
#
_entry.id   AF-A0A2N6SL40-F1
#
_cell.length_a   1.000
_cell.length_b   1.000
_cell.length_c   1.000
_cell.angle_alpha   90.00
_cell.angle_beta   90.00
_cell.angle_gamma   90.00
#
_symmetry.space_group_name_H-M   'P 1'
#
loop_
_entity.id
_entity.type
_entity.pdbx_description
1 polymer ?
#
loop_
_entity_poly.entity_id
_entity_poly.type
_entity_poly.pdbx_seq_one_letter_code
_entity_poly.pdbx_strand_id
1 'polypeptide(L)'
;MTLTYNKATLTTDQIKTLQTYAKKLNVPVSFLIAQLHVESLWGTSKVAVSDNNWVGMTWTGEATRPSGVKVTKGSSRPIREGGFYIRYHSIEEGWKDWIYLLQTLYNVRNAQTFEDAVRGLFKVGGAKYDYATMNVEDSTARYEKYLTLMKGRREAINQANHYQLDELDGQGNPINASKLITHLKTYLGVTKGSTQHRQLIDQYNAVQPLPQGYQVTYQDDWCDAFVTVVADQLDVSHLTHRECGVERHKTLLKKSGKYLGKVRPKPGDLIFFHWGRDPEGIAQHIGFVETVQDDQITTIEGNTFVNGYSQVGRRTYRWNEPVIQGYARWLPQHRQPATRLHHHLTVTAPYLRVFKTPKGDLTQLYETLRQGEQRNVTQQYDDGEYIWVGYDPNPNGVVYWTTLQTSDGSRAFATLTPNHNHLSCK
;
A
#
# COMPACT_ATOMS: atom_id res chain seq x y z
N MET A 1 11.77 -9.14 -4.55
CA MET A 1 11.82 -7.68 -4.35
C MET A 1 12.91 -7.37 -3.36
N THR A 2 13.54 -6.20 -3.49
CA THR A 2 14.56 -5.70 -2.57
C THR A 2 14.03 -4.46 -1.88
N LEU A 3 14.45 -4.21 -0.65
CA LEU A 3 14.10 -2.99 0.08
C LEU A 3 15.36 -2.14 0.24
N THR A 4 15.25 -0.84 -0.01
CA THR A 4 16.35 0.12 0.14
C THR A 4 15.92 1.30 0.99
N TYR A 5 16.71 1.66 1.98
CA TYR A 5 16.47 2.85 2.80
C TYR A 5 17.78 3.27 3.47
N ASN A 6 18.04 4.58 3.55
CA ASN A 6 19.26 5.14 4.16
C ASN A 6 20.59 4.48 3.70
N LYS A 7 20.73 4.22 2.39
CA LYS A 7 21.90 3.56 1.77
C LYS A 7 22.13 2.11 2.21
N ALA A 8 21.19 1.51 2.93
CA ALA A 8 21.17 0.10 3.25
C ALA A 8 20.18 -0.63 2.35
N THR A 9 20.47 -1.90 2.06
CA THR A 9 19.65 -2.76 1.20
C THR A 9 19.37 -4.07 1.92
N LEU A 10 18.11 -4.46 1.96
CA LEU A 10 17.68 -5.80 2.34
C LEU A 10 17.37 -6.60 1.07
N THR A 11 18.09 -7.70 0.88
CA THR A 11 18.01 -8.52 -0.34
C THR A 11 16.73 -9.33 -0.40
N THR A 12 16.39 -9.83 -1.60
CA THR A 12 15.20 -10.68 -1.80
C THR A 12 15.26 -11.93 -0.92
N ASP A 13 16.41 -12.59 -0.79
CA ASP A 13 16.52 -13.82 -0.02
C ASP A 13 16.44 -13.57 1.49
N GLN A 14 17.00 -12.46 1.95
CA GLN A 14 16.83 -11.99 3.33
C GLN A 14 15.36 -11.72 3.65
N ILE A 15 14.62 -11.06 2.75
CA ILE A 15 13.18 -10.81 2.92
C ILE A 15 12.40 -12.13 3.00
N LYS A 16 12.67 -13.10 2.12
CA LYS A 16 12.02 -14.43 2.16
C LYS A 16 12.28 -15.17 3.48
N THR A 17 13.51 -15.09 3.98
CA THR A 17 13.87 -15.65 5.29
C THR A 17 13.06 -14.99 6.41
N LEU A 18 12.93 -13.67 6.40
CA LEU A 18 12.12 -12.93 7.37
C LEU A 18 10.62 -13.23 7.26
N GLN A 19 10.08 -13.43 6.06
CA GLN A 19 8.69 -13.89 5.88
C GLN A 19 8.47 -15.26 6.53
N THR A 20 9.45 -16.16 6.42
CA THR A 20 9.39 -17.49 7.05
C THR A 20 9.40 -17.38 8.57
N TYR A 21 10.24 -16.51 9.14
CA TYR A 21 10.25 -16.27 10.58
C TYR A 21 8.99 -15.58 11.09
N ALA A 22 8.51 -14.57 10.38
CA ALA A 22 7.26 -13.89 10.68
C ALA A 22 6.09 -14.86 10.71
N LYS A 23 5.99 -15.77 9.72
CA LYS A 23 4.99 -16.84 9.70
C LYS A 23 5.10 -17.78 10.89
N LYS A 24 6.32 -18.16 11.30
CA LYS A 24 6.56 -19.01 12.47
C LYS A 24 6.10 -18.33 13.77
N LEU A 25 6.32 -17.03 13.87
CA LEU A 25 5.91 -16.21 15.02
C LEU A 25 4.44 -15.81 14.96
N ASN A 26 3.80 -15.89 13.79
CA ASN A 26 2.50 -15.33 13.49
C ASN A 26 2.44 -13.82 13.82
N VAL A 27 3.31 -13.04 13.17
CA VAL A 27 3.44 -11.59 13.34
C VAL A 27 3.62 -10.87 12.00
N PRO A 28 3.41 -9.55 11.93
CA PRO A 28 3.72 -8.75 10.73
C PRO A 28 5.19 -8.89 10.30
N VAL A 29 5.43 -9.06 9.00
CA VAL A 29 6.79 -9.14 8.43
C VAL A 29 7.51 -7.80 8.56
N SER A 30 6.78 -6.70 8.41
CA SER A 30 7.26 -5.33 8.55
C SER A 30 7.80 -5.04 9.93
N PHE A 31 7.29 -5.70 10.98
CA PHE A 31 7.83 -5.62 12.34
C PHE A 31 9.29 -6.11 12.38
N LEU A 32 9.54 -7.32 11.85
CA LEU A 32 10.90 -7.87 11.81
C LEU A 32 11.84 -7.01 10.96
N ILE A 33 11.37 -6.56 9.80
CA ILE A 33 12.14 -5.73 8.87
C ILE A 33 12.49 -4.36 9.48
N ALA A 34 11.52 -3.68 10.09
CA ALA A 34 11.72 -2.37 10.71
C ALA A 34 12.67 -2.48 11.91
N GLN A 35 12.54 -3.52 12.74
CA GLN A 35 13.42 -3.73 13.88
C GLN A 35 14.87 -3.92 13.44
N LEU A 36 15.13 -4.77 12.44
CA LEU A 36 16.49 -4.94 11.91
C LEU A 36 17.07 -3.64 11.35
N HIS A 37 16.23 -2.77 10.77
CA HIS A 37 16.69 -1.46 10.33
C HIS A 37 17.00 -0.54 11.51
N VAL A 38 16.16 -0.51 12.54
CA VAL A 38 16.41 0.30 13.75
C VAL A 38 17.74 -0.11 14.40
N GLU A 39 17.97 -1.41 14.54
CA GLU A 39 19.11 -1.95 15.28
C GLU A 39 20.44 -1.90 14.51
N SER A 40 20.40 -2.03 13.19
CA SER A 40 21.64 -2.20 12.42
C SER A 40 21.71 -1.48 11.09
N LEU A 41 20.67 -0.74 10.69
CA LEU A 41 20.53 -0.22 9.34
C LEU A 41 20.74 -1.35 8.31
N TRP A 42 20.02 -2.46 8.50
CA TRP A 42 20.13 -3.71 7.71
C TRP A 42 21.58 -4.13 7.45
N GLY A 43 22.37 -4.20 8.52
CA GLY A 43 23.72 -4.74 8.47
C GLY A 43 24.84 -3.73 8.24
N THR A 44 24.54 -2.44 8.03
CA THR A 44 25.56 -1.43 7.76
C THR A 44 26.15 -0.79 9.02
N SER A 45 25.59 -1.05 10.21
CA SER A 45 26.17 -0.59 11.47
C SER A 45 27.51 -1.27 11.77
N LYS A 46 28.37 -0.59 12.53
CA LYS A 46 29.70 -1.11 12.90
C LYS A 46 29.63 -2.48 13.57
N VAL A 47 28.66 -2.67 14.47
CA VAL A 47 28.46 -3.93 15.20
C VAL A 47 27.98 -5.03 14.26
N ALA A 48 27.05 -4.72 13.36
CA ALA A 48 26.54 -5.69 12.42
C ALA A 48 27.60 -6.18 11.43
N VAL A 49 28.44 -5.28 10.91
CA VAL A 49 29.57 -5.62 10.04
C VAL A 49 30.64 -6.39 10.81
N SER A 50 31.00 -5.93 12.01
CA SER A 50 32.10 -6.53 12.76
C SER A 50 31.71 -7.91 13.28
N ASP A 51 30.52 -8.06 13.83
CA ASP A 51 30.14 -9.19 14.68
C ASP A 51 28.98 -10.05 14.12
N ASN A 52 28.50 -9.78 12.91
CA ASN A 52 27.29 -10.40 12.34
C ASN A 52 26.05 -10.26 13.23
N ASN A 53 26.00 -9.19 14.03
CA ASN A 53 24.98 -8.96 15.04
C ASN A 53 24.07 -7.79 14.65
N TRP A 54 22.99 -8.11 13.94
CA TRP A 54 22.07 -7.13 13.37
C TRP A 54 20.99 -6.63 14.35
N VAL A 55 20.95 -7.18 15.55
CA VAL A 55 19.89 -6.95 16.55
C VAL A 55 20.43 -6.51 17.92
N GLY A 56 21.72 -6.15 17.98
CA GLY A 56 22.33 -5.57 19.17
C GLY A 56 22.48 -6.52 20.38
N MET A 57 22.46 -7.85 20.19
CA MET A 57 22.47 -8.80 21.31
C MET A 57 23.78 -8.75 22.12
N THR A 58 23.66 -8.77 23.44
CA THR A 58 24.78 -8.61 24.39
C THR A 58 25.36 -9.97 24.81
N TRP A 59 26.69 -10.05 24.88
CA TRP A 59 27.43 -11.21 25.33
C TRP A 59 27.27 -11.44 26.83
N THR A 60 26.90 -12.66 27.21
CA THR A 60 26.62 -13.03 28.61
C THR A 60 27.70 -13.89 29.25
N GLY A 61 28.80 -14.19 28.55
CA GLY A 61 29.86 -15.10 29.02
C GLY A 61 29.79 -16.51 28.43
N GLU A 62 28.63 -16.93 27.93
CA GLU A 62 28.37 -18.29 27.47
C GLU A 62 28.60 -18.48 25.97
N ALA A 63 29.38 -19.49 25.59
CA ALA A 63 29.70 -19.81 24.20
C ALA A 63 28.58 -20.52 23.43
N THR A 64 27.54 -21.00 24.12
CA THR A 64 26.37 -21.63 23.50
C THR A 64 25.10 -20.97 24.03
N ARG A 65 24.28 -20.45 23.13
CA ARG A 65 23.00 -19.79 23.45
C ARG A 65 21.90 -20.82 23.69
N PRO A 66 20.83 -20.48 24.44
CA PRO A 66 19.68 -21.37 24.63
C PRO A 66 18.98 -21.78 23.31
N SER A 67 19.15 -21.02 22.24
CA SER A 67 18.73 -21.38 20.88
C SER A 67 19.57 -22.49 20.21
N GLY A 68 20.64 -22.93 20.86
CA GLY A 68 21.65 -23.87 20.37
C GLY A 68 22.72 -23.23 19.49
N VAL A 69 22.67 -21.91 19.26
CA VAL A 69 23.66 -21.19 18.43
C VAL A 69 24.97 -21.02 19.20
N LYS A 70 26.09 -21.30 18.53
CA LYS A 70 27.43 -21.09 19.09
C LYS A 70 27.88 -19.67 18.80
N VAL A 71 28.48 -19.04 19.80
CA VAL A 71 28.77 -17.61 19.80
C VAL A 71 30.13 -17.33 20.43
N THR A 72 30.72 -16.19 20.06
CA THR A 72 31.96 -15.71 20.68
C THR A 72 31.79 -14.27 21.17
N LYS A 73 32.71 -13.84 22.01
CA LYS A 73 32.80 -12.46 22.48
C LYS A 73 33.12 -11.53 21.28
N GLY A 74 32.25 -10.57 21.02
CA GLY A 74 32.39 -9.58 19.95
C GLY A 74 33.00 -8.27 20.41
N SER A 75 32.70 -7.20 19.68
CA SER A 75 33.16 -5.84 19.97
C SER A 75 32.60 -5.28 21.28
N SER A 76 33.31 -4.30 21.86
CA SER A 76 32.86 -3.62 23.07
C SER A 76 31.59 -2.80 22.83
N ARG A 77 30.67 -2.86 23.80
CA ARG A 77 29.49 -1.98 23.85
C ARG A 77 29.91 -0.55 24.24
N PRO A 78 29.06 0.46 24.01
CA PRO A 78 29.32 1.81 24.51
C PRO A 78 29.70 1.81 25.99
N ILE A 79 30.65 2.67 26.38
CA ILE A 79 31.22 2.71 27.74
C ILE A 79 30.12 2.81 28.82
N ARG A 80 29.03 3.53 28.54
CA ARG A 80 27.90 3.72 29.47
C ARG A 80 27.04 2.47 29.67
N GLU A 81 27.04 1.55 28.72
CA GLU A 81 26.30 0.28 28.80
C GLU A 81 27.12 -0.85 29.40
N GLY A 82 28.45 -0.81 29.18
CA GLY A 82 29.38 -1.85 29.62
C GLY A 82 29.22 -3.18 28.88
N GLY A 83 30.27 -3.99 28.92
CA GLY A 83 30.28 -5.33 28.33
C GLY A 83 30.57 -5.36 26.82
N PHE A 84 30.18 -6.46 26.18
CA PHE A 84 30.52 -6.78 24.79
C PHE A 84 29.27 -7.24 24.03
N TYR A 85 29.25 -7.02 22.73
CA TYR A 85 28.25 -7.63 21.84
C TYR A 85 28.57 -9.11 21.63
N ILE A 86 27.56 -9.87 21.23
CA ILE A 86 27.76 -11.22 20.70
C ILE A 86 28.35 -11.12 19.29
N ARG A 87 29.35 -11.97 18.99
CA ARG A 87 29.79 -12.29 17.64
C ARG A 87 29.22 -13.61 17.17
N TYR A 88 28.44 -13.58 16.10
CA TYR A 88 27.88 -14.74 15.41
C TYR A 88 28.76 -15.18 14.26
N HIS A 89 28.73 -16.47 13.93
CA HIS A 89 29.46 -16.99 12.76
C HIS A 89 28.88 -16.43 11.45
N SER A 90 27.56 -16.32 11.37
CA SER A 90 26.84 -15.71 10.25
C SER A 90 25.60 -14.94 10.70
N ILE A 91 25.01 -14.16 9.79
CA ILE A 91 23.79 -13.40 10.09
C ILE A 91 22.58 -14.32 10.35
N GLU A 92 22.54 -15.49 9.69
CA GLU A 92 21.47 -16.48 9.83
C GLU A 92 21.47 -17.09 11.23
N GLU A 93 22.64 -17.34 11.82
CA GLU A 93 22.76 -17.77 13.21
C GLU A 93 22.30 -16.68 14.18
N GLY A 94 22.67 -15.42 13.90
CA GLY A 94 22.20 -14.26 14.67
C GLY A 94 20.67 -14.14 14.64
N TRP A 95 20.05 -14.29 13.46
CA TRP A 95 18.60 -14.26 13.31
C TRP A 95 17.92 -15.45 13.97
N LYS A 96 18.49 -16.67 13.89
CA LYS A 96 17.96 -17.83 14.60
C LYS A 96 17.90 -17.60 16.11
N ASP A 97 18.97 -17.04 16.71
CA ASP A 97 19.02 -16.73 18.14
C ASP A 97 18.05 -15.60 18.50
N TRP A 98 17.98 -14.54 17.68
CA TRP A 98 17.01 -13.45 17.85
C TRP A 98 15.56 -13.94 17.86
N ILE A 99 15.15 -14.73 16.86
CA ILE A 99 13.80 -15.27 16.75
C ILE A 99 13.47 -16.19 17.94
N TYR A 100 14.44 -16.94 18.45
CA TYR A 100 14.26 -17.72 19.67
C TYR A 100 13.95 -16.82 20.89
N LEU A 101 14.64 -15.69 21.05
CA LEU A 101 14.36 -14.74 22.13
C LEU A 101 12.96 -14.11 21.98
N LEU A 102 12.55 -13.76 20.76
CA LEU A 102 11.20 -13.26 20.50
C LEU A 102 10.09 -14.27 20.90
N GLN A 103 10.40 -15.57 20.97
CA GLN A 103 9.48 -16.63 21.37
C GLN A 103 9.48 -16.94 22.86
N THR A 104 10.59 -16.68 23.55
CA THR A 104 10.85 -17.21 24.89
C THR A 104 11.03 -16.13 25.94
N LEU A 105 11.65 -15.02 25.58
CA LEU A 105 11.96 -13.92 26.48
C LEU A 105 10.94 -12.77 26.33
N TYR A 106 10.49 -12.56 25.11
CA TYR A 106 9.53 -11.53 24.74
C TYR A 106 8.16 -12.14 24.42
N ASN A 107 7.11 -11.33 24.54
CA ASN A 107 5.72 -11.74 24.31
C ASN A 107 5.22 -11.27 22.93
N VAL A 108 5.97 -11.61 21.88
CA VAL A 108 5.74 -11.11 20.51
C VAL A 108 4.88 -12.07 19.67
N ARG A 109 4.89 -13.37 20.01
CA ARG A 109 4.20 -14.40 19.23
C ARG A 109 2.69 -14.14 19.16
N ASN A 110 2.10 -14.35 17.98
CA ASN A 110 0.68 -14.14 17.67
C ASN A 110 0.20 -12.68 17.80
N ALA A 111 1.12 -11.70 17.86
CA ALA A 111 0.74 -10.30 17.77
C ALA A 111 0.04 -10.02 16.44
N GLN A 112 -1.19 -9.50 16.51
CA GLN A 112 -2.04 -9.26 15.33
C GLN A 112 -1.63 -7.98 14.59
N THR A 113 -1.11 -7.00 15.31
CA THR A 113 -0.69 -5.70 14.75
C THR A 113 0.80 -5.45 14.95
N PHE A 114 1.33 -4.48 14.20
CA PHE A 114 2.71 -4.03 14.36
C PHE A 114 2.94 -3.46 15.77
N GLU A 115 1.98 -2.69 16.28
CA GLU A 115 1.96 -2.12 17.62
C GLU A 115 2.00 -3.21 18.70
N ASP A 116 1.17 -4.26 18.57
CA ASP A 116 1.15 -5.38 19.51
C ASP A 116 2.50 -6.11 19.54
N ALA A 117 3.10 -6.31 18.36
CA ALA A 117 4.40 -6.95 18.23
C ALA A 117 5.49 -6.12 18.92
N VAL A 118 5.46 -4.79 18.75
CA VAL A 118 6.38 -3.88 19.44
C VAL A 118 6.10 -3.87 20.95
N ARG A 119 4.84 -3.86 21.39
CA ARG A 119 4.48 -3.89 22.81
C ARG A 119 5.01 -5.15 23.48
N GLY A 120 4.94 -6.29 22.80
CA GLY A 120 5.46 -7.58 23.23
C GLY A 120 6.97 -7.61 23.50
N LEU A 121 7.74 -6.62 23.04
CA LEU A 121 9.17 -6.46 23.36
C LEU A 121 9.43 -5.88 24.77
N PHE A 122 8.40 -5.42 25.48
CA PHE A 122 8.52 -4.72 26.76
C PHE A 122 7.72 -5.41 27.86
N LYS A 123 8.11 -5.17 29.12
CA LYS A 123 7.40 -5.73 30.29
C LYS A 123 5.93 -5.32 30.31
N VAL A 124 5.61 -4.10 29.86
CA VAL A 124 4.22 -3.62 29.71
C VAL A 124 3.38 -4.44 28.70
N GLY A 125 4.03 -5.19 27.81
CA GLY A 125 3.40 -6.15 26.91
C GLY A 125 3.57 -7.61 27.35
N GLY A 126 4.08 -7.87 28.54
CA GLY A 126 4.28 -9.22 29.09
C GLY A 126 5.65 -9.85 28.83
N ALA A 127 6.62 -9.10 28.30
CA ALA A 127 7.99 -9.61 28.19
C ALA A 127 8.66 -9.78 29.57
N LYS A 128 9.64 -10.68 29.67
CA LYS A 128 10.44 -10.84 30.90
C LYS A 128 11.33 -9.63 31.18
N TYR A 129 11.83 -8.99 30.12
CA TYR A 129 12.67 -7.80 30.17
C TYR A 129 12.26 -6.80 29.09
N ASP A 130 12.62 -5.53 29.28
CA ASP A 130 12.47 -4.52 28.24
C ASP A 130 13.58 -4.66 27.21
N TYR A 131 13.22 -4.72 25.93
CA TYR A 131 14.18 -4.85 24.84
C TYR A 131 15.17 -3.67 24.75
N ALA A 132 14.69 -2.45 25.01
CA ALA A 132 15.50 -1.23 24.99
C ALA A 132 15.20 -0.33 26.19
N THR A 133 16.21 0.34 26.73
CA THR A 133 16.06 1.23 27.90
C THR A 133 15.49 2.60 27.55
N MET A 134 15.63 3.04 26.29
CA MET A 134 15.20 4.35 25.79
C MET A 134 15.59 5.56 26.67
N ASN A 135 16.63 5.39 27.50
CA ASN A 135 17.06 6.33 28.54
C ASN A 135 15.93 6.80 29.47
N VAL A 136 14.98 5.92 29.78
CA VAL A 136 13.90 6.16 30.76
C VAL A 136 13.72 4.93 31.66
N GLU A 137 13.17 5.13 32.86
CA GLU A 137 13.08 4.07 33.88
C GLU A 137 11.87 3.15 33.69
N ASP A 138 10.71 3.71 33.35
CA ASP A 138 9.43 3.00 33.27
C ASP A 138 9.26 2.22 31.95
N SER A 139 8.72 0.99 32.04
CA SER A 139 8.52 0.10 30.88
C SER A 139 7.49 0.65 29.88
N THR A 140 6.43 1.31 30.35
CA THR A 140 5.42 1.92 29.46
C THR A 140 6.06 3.05 28.67
N ALA A 141 6.81 3.94 29.34
CA ALA A 141 7.55 5.02 28.69
C ALA A 141 8.61 4.50 27.69
N ARG A 142 9.28 3.38 27.99
CA ARG A 142 10.21 2.70 27.06
C ARG A 142 9.49 2.23 25.81
N TYR A 143 8.38 1.51 25.99
CA TYR A 143 7.53 1.04 24.91
C TYR A 143 7.05 2.19 24.02
N GLU A 144 6.49 3.25 24.58
CA GLU A 144 5.93 4.38 23.79
C GLU A 144 7.00 5.07 22.94
N LYS A 145 8.19 5.30 23.50
CA LYS A 145 9.32 5.88 22.77
C LYS A 145 9.81 4.94 21.66
N TYR A 146 9.93 3.65 21.96
CA TYR A 146 10.40 2.67 20.98
C TYR A 146 9.37 2.43 19.88
N LEU A 147 8.08 2.43 20.21
CA LEU A 147 6.99 2.35 19.24
C LEU A 147 7.02 3.53 18.29
N THR A 148 7.21 4.76 18.82
CA THR A 148 7.33 5.96 17.98
C THR A 148 8.48 5.82 16.98
N LEU A 149 9.65 5.36 17.43
CA LEU A 149 10.81 5.09 16.58
C LEU A 149 10.51 4.02 15.52
N MET A 150 9.91 2.90 15.93
CA MET A 150 9.58 1.78 15.06
C MET A 150 8.54 2.14 14.01
N LYS A 151 7.46 2.85 14.38
CA LYS A 151 6.42 3.30 13.45
C LYS A 151 6.99 4.29 12.44
N GLY A 152 7.73 5.30 12.90
CA GLY A 152 8.38 6.26 12.01
C GLY A 152 9.38 5.58 11.07
N ARG A 153 10.12 4.57 11.56
CA ARG A 153 11.04 3.79 10.72
C ARG A 153 10.29 2.94 9.69
N ARG A 154 9.27 2.21 10.11
CA ARG A 154 8.42 1.38 9.24
C ARG A 154 7.83 2.25 8.14
N GLU A 155 7.19 3.37 8.49
CA GLU A 155 6.56 4.27 7.53
C GLU A 155 7.58 4.83 6.53
N ALA A 156 8.74 5.31 6.98
CA ALA A 156 9.74 5.86 6.08
C ALA A 156 10.33 4.80 5.14
N ILE A 157 10.58 3.58 5.61
CA ILE A 157 10.98 2.46 4.75
C ILE A 157 9.86 2.17 3.74
N ASN A 158 8.62 2.09 4.21
CA ASN A 158 7.48 1.73 3.39
C ASN A 158 7.24 2.76 2.27
N GLN A 159 7.29 4.06 2.61
CA GLN A 159 7.23 5.16 1.64
C GLN A 159 8.38 5.11 0.63
N ALA A 160 9.60 4.83 1.08
CA ALA A 160 10.78 4.71 0.20
C ALA A 160 10.72 3.49 -0.73
N ASN A 161 9.89 2.49 -0.41
CA ASN A 161 9.81 1.21 -1.11
C ASN A 161 8.40 0.92 -1.63
N HIS A 162 7.67 1.95 -2.07
CA HIS A 162 6.38 1.80 -2.74
C HIS A 162 5.34 1.00 -1.96
N TYR A 163 5.31 1.17 -0.64
CA TYR A 163 4.39 0.51 0.27
C TYR A 163 4.53 -1.04 0.34
N GLN A 164 5.68 -1.59 -0.07
CA GLN A 164 5.96 -3.04 -0.06
C GLN A 164 5.91 -3.69 1.34
N LEU A 165 6.09 -2.95 2.44
CA LEU A 165 5.95 -3.52 3.77
C LEU A 165 4.49 -3.84 4.11
N ASP A 166 3.53 -3.08 3.58
CA ASP A 166 2.10 -3.38 3.75
C ASP A 166 1.73 -4.66 3.00
N GLU A 167 2.28 -4.85 1.79
CA GLU A 167 2.12 -6.09 1.02
C GLU A 167 2.67 -7.31 1.76
N LEU A 168 3.84 -7.14 2.39
CA LEU A 168 4.52 -8.21 3.13
C LEU A 168 3.77 -8.67 4.38
N ASP A 169 3.05 -7.77 5.05
CA ASP A 169 2.37 -8.09 6.31
C ASP A 169 1.17 -9.03 6.16
N GLY A 170 0.83 -9.44 4.95
CA GLY A 170 -0.38 -10.23 4.75
C GLY A 170 -1.65 -9.40 4.97
N GLN A 171 -1.54 -8.06 4.96
CA GLN A 171 -2.56 -7.17 4.39
C GLN A 171 -2.64 -7.35 2.85
N GLY A 172 -2.44 -8.60 2.41
CA GLY A 172 -2.18 -9.09 1.07
C GLY A 172 -3.47 -9.37 0.35
N ASN A 173 -4.19 -8.31 0.07
CA ASN A 173 -4.45 -7.96 -1.31
C ASN A 173 -4.57 -6.44 -1.23
N PRO A 174 -3.51 -5.67 -1.54
CA PRO A 174 -3.59 -4.21 -1.51
C PRO A 174 -4.85 -3.85 -2.27
N ILE A 175 -5.75 -3.13 -1.60
CA ILE A 175 -7.03 -2.81 -2.19
C ILE A 175 -6.74 -2.14 -3.54
N ASN A 176 -7.25 -2.75 -4.60
CA ASN A 176 -7.17 -2.22 -5.94
C ASN A 176 -8.59 -2.12 -6.49
N ALA A 177 -8.73 -1.43 -7.62
CA ALA A 177 -10.05 -1.19 -8.21
C ALA A 177 -10.80 -2.50 -8.45
N SER A 178 -10.13 -3.55 -8.95
CA SER A 178 -10.76 -4.84 -9.25
C SER A 178 -11.34 -5.52 -8.00
N LYS A 179 -10.58 -5.57 -6.90
CA LYS A 179 -11.04 -6.17 -5.64
C LYS A 179 -12.20 -5.37 -5.03
N LEU A 180 -12.09 -4.04 -5.00
CA LEU A 180 -13.16 -3.15 -4.56
C LEU A 180 -14.43 -3.38 -5.39
N ILE A 181 -14.32 -3.34 -6.72
CA ILE A 181 -15.45 -3.48 -7.64
C ILE A 181 -16.09 -4.86 -7.52
N THR A 182 -15.29 -5.91 -7.36
CA THR A 182 -15.80 -7.27 -7.12
C THR A 182 -16.62 -7.33 -5.84
N HIS A 183 -16.16 -6.67 -4.77
CA HIS A 183 -16.91 -6.56 -3.51
C HIS A 183 -18.19 -5.75 -3.68
N LEU A 184 -18.13 -4.59 -4.32
CA LEU A 184 -19.29 -3.73 -4.61
C LEU A 184 -20.40 -4.47 -5.36
N LYS A 185 -20.04 -5.33 -6.32
CA LYS A 185 -20.99 -6.12 -7.11
C LYS A 185 -21.83 -7.06 -6.25
N THR A 186 -21.34 -7.49 -5.07
CA THR A 186 -22.10 -8.36 -4.16
C THR A 186 -23.32 -7.67 -3.55
N TYR A 187 -23.36 -6.33 -3.56
CA TYR A 187 -24.47 -5.54 -3.03
C TYR A 187 -25.54 -5.18 -4.06
N LEU A 188 -25.30 -5.41 -5.36
CA LEU A 188 -26.23 -4.99 -6.42
C LEU A 188 -27.64 -5.55 -6.17
N GLY A 189 -28.64 -4.66 -6.20
CA GLY A 189 -30.03 -5.01 -5.97
C GLY A 189 -30.47 -5.03 -4.50
N VAL A 190 -29.59 -4.76 -3.53
CA VAL A 190 -30.01 -4.56 -2.14
C VAL A 190 -30.91 -3.34 -2.05
N THR A 191 -32.18 -3.55 -1.71
CA THR A 191 -33.23 -2.51 -1.61
C THR A 191 -33.37 -1.99 -0.18
N LYS A 192 -33.73 -0.71 -0.02
CA LYS A 192 -34.00 -0.12 1.29
C LYS A 192 -35.10 -0.90 2.02
N GLY A 193 -34.86 -1.18 3.30
CA GLY A 193 -35.77 -1.95 4.16
C GLY A 193 -35.61 -3.48 4.09
N SER A 194 -34.89 -4.01 3.10
CA SER A 194 -34.53 -5.43 3.03
C SER A 194 -33.66 -5.87 4.22
N THR A 195 -33.57 -7.19 4.44
CA THR A 195 -32.70 -7.77 5.49
C THR A 195 -31.24 -7.33 5.30
N GLN A 196 -30.73 -7.37 4.08
CA GLN A 196 -29.37 -6.97 3.74
C GLN A 196 -29.15 -5.46 3.98
N HIS A 197 -30.13 -4.62 3.66
CA HIS A 197 -30.05 -3.19 3.99
C HIS A 197 -29.98 -2.96 5.50
N ARG A 198 -30.80 -3.65 6.30
CA ARG A 198 -30.74 -3.53 7.77
C ARG A 198 -29.39 -3.98 8.32
N GLN A 199 -28.86 -5.11 7.82
CA GLN A 199 -27.53 -5.60 8.17
C GLN A 199 -26.42 -4.59 7.85
N LEU A 200 -26.49 -3.90 6.71
CA LEU A 200 -25.54 -2.85 6.36
C LEU A 200 -25.58 -1.71 7.39
N ILE A 201 -26.77 -1.24 7.76
CA ILE A 201 -26.91 -0.17 8.76
C ILE A 201 -26.44 -0.63 10.16
N ASP A 202 -26.71 -1.88 10.52
CA ASP A 202 -26.22 -2.46 11.77
C ASP A 202 -24.68 -2.54 11.79
N GLN A 203 -24.06 -2.93 10.68
CA GLN A 203 -22.60 -2.98 10.54
C GLN A 203 -21.97 -1.59 10.68
N TYR A 204 -22.57 -0.56 10.08
CA TYR A 204 -22.14 0.82 10.27
C TYR A 204 -22.16 1.21 11.76
N ASN A 205 -23.28 0.92 12.44
CA ASN A 205 -23.50 1.29 13.83
C ASN A 205 -22.66 0.48 14.83
N ALA A 206 -22.15 -0.69 14.43
CA ALA A 206 -21.35 -1.56 15.30
C ALA A 206 -19.92 -1.03 15.54
N VAL A 207 -19.38 -0.20 14.64
CA VAL A 207 -17.99 0.27 14.72
C VAL A 207 -17.91 1.63 15.42
N GLN A 208 -17.17 1.68 16.53
CA GLN A 208 -17.00 2.87 17.38
C GLN A 208 -15.61 3.54 17.17
N PRO A 209 -15.51 4.87 17.36
CA PRO A 209 -16.60 5.80 17.61
C PRO A 209 -17.48 6.02 16.38
N LEU A 210 -18.79 6.26 16.60
CA LEU A 210 -19.69 6.68 15.52
C LEU A 210 -19.28 8.06 14.99
N PRO A 211 -19.23 8.26 13.66
CA PRO A 211 -19.11 9.59 13.08
C PRO A 211 -20.18 10.53 13.65
N GLN A 212 -19.73 11.67 14.19
CA GLN A 212 -20.56 12.66 14.90
C GLN A 212 -21.36 12.12 16.10
N GLY A 213 -21.06 10.91 16.60
CA GLY A 213 -21.88 10.25 17.62
C GLY A 213 -23.27 9.84 17.13
N TYR A 214 -23.53 9.87 15.82
CA TYR A 214 -24.85 9.63 15.24
C TYR A 214 -25.06 8.16 14.88
N GLN A 215 -26.14 7.58 15.41
CA GLN A 215 -26.59 6.24 15.05
C GLN A 215 -27.54 6.31 13.85
N VAL A 216 -27.14 5.72 12.73
CA VAL A 216 -27.94 5.72 11.49
C VAL A 216 -29.15 4.82 11.67
N THR A 217 -30.32 5.30 11.25
CA THR A 217 -31.58 4.56 11.29
C THR A 217 -31.87 3.87 9.96
N TYR A 218 -32.77 2.88 9.97
CA TYR A 218 -33.21 2.22 8.73
C TYR A 218 -34.02 3.12 7.78
N GLN A 219 -34.43 4.32 8.22
CA GLN A 219 -35.19 5.27 7.42
C GLN A 219 -34.31 6.36 6.80
N ASP A 220 -33.06 6.46 7.22
CA ASP A 220 -32.16 7.50 6.72
C ASP A 220 -31.75 7.24 5.26
N ASP A 221 -31.22 8.28 4.63
CA ASP A 221 -30.47 8.11 3.39
C ASP A 221 -29.13 7.43 3.70
N TRP A 222 -28.80 6.40 2.92
CA TRP A 222 -27.74 5.44 3.28
C TRP A 222 -26.63 5.32 2.23
N CYS A 223 -26.56 6.25 1.27
CA CYS A 223 -25.52 6.25 0.24
C CYS A 223 -24.11 6.30 0.84
N ASP A 224 -23.90 7.14 1.85
CA ASP A 224 -22.59 7.30 2.50
C ASP A 224 -22.31 6.23 3.55
N ALA A 225 -23.35 5.78 4.27
CA ALA A 225 -23.25 4.61 5.14
C ALA A 225 -22.82 3.37 4.35
N PHE A 226 -23.32 3.19 3.13
CA PHE A 226 -22.86 2.13 2.22
C PHE A 226 -21.37 2.25 1.88
N VAL A 227 -20.89 3.45 1.51
CA VAL A 227 -19.46 3.68 1.25
C VAL A 227 -18.61 3.34 2.47
N THR A 228 -19.02 3.79 3.65
CA THR A 228 -18.32 3.51 4.92
C THR A 228 -18.31 2.01 5.24
N VAL A 229 -19.42 1.29 5.09
CA VAL A 229 -19.47 -0.16 5.35
C VAL A 229 -18.61 -0.94 4.37
N VAL A 230 -18.61 -0.57 3.09
CA VAL A 230 -17.71 -1.18 2.09
C VAL A 230 -16.25 -0.97 2.50
N ALA A 231 -15.88 0.24 2.94
CA ALA A 231 -14.53 0.53 3.39
C ALA A 231 -14.16 -0.23 4.68
N ASP A 232 -15.08 -0.32 5.64
CA ASP A 232 -14.88 -1.06 6.90
C ASP A 232 -14.67 -2.56 6.61
N GLN A 233 -15.47 -3.16 5.73
CA GLN A 233 -15.36 -4.58 5.36
C GLN A 233 -14.09 -4.93 4.60
N LEU A 234 -13.53 -3.95 3.88
CA LEU A 234 -12.28 -4.10 3.14
C LEU A 234 -11.06 -3.66 3.95
N ASP A 235 -11.25 -3.24 5.20
CA ASP A 235 -10.22 -2.71 6.11
C ASP A 235 -9.47 -1.48 5.54
N VAL A 236 -10.20 -0.60 4.86
CA VAL A 236 -9.65 0.57 4.14
C VAL A 236 -10.25 1.89 4.58
N SER A 237 -10.97 1.91 5.70
CA SER A 237 -11.51 3.15 6.28
C SER A 237 -10.44 4.14 6.72
N HIS A 238 -9.19 3.70 6.93
CA HIS A 238 -8.05 4.61 7.11
C HIS A 238 -7.69 5.37 5.81
N LEU A 239 -8.12 4.88 4.64
CA LEU A 239 -7.94 5.52 3.34
C LEU A 239 -9.15 6.38 2.95
N THR A 240 -10.37 5.95 3.22
CA THR A 240 -11.57 6.72 2.84
C THR A 240 -12.06 7.66 3.94
N HIS A 241 -11.73 7.37 5.20
CA HIS A 241 -12.43 7.83 6.41
C HIS A 241 -13.78 7.12 6.59
N ARG A 242 -14.44 7.34 7.75
CA ARG A 242 -15.80 6.88 8.05
C ARG A 242 -16.73 8.07 8.24
N GLU A 243 -17.90 8.04 7.64
CA GLU A 243 -18.94 9.07 7.76
C GLU A 243 -20.31 8.58 7.25
N CYS A 244 -21.41 9.24 7.64
CA CYS A 244 -22.74 9.01 7.07
C CYS A 244 -23.33 10.25 6.36
N GLY A 245 -22.69 11.42 6.50
CA GLY A 245 -23.02 12.64 5.78
C GLY A 245 -22.05 12.94 4.64
N VAL A 246 -22.57 12.92 3.41
CA VAL A 246 -21.81 13.10 2.15
C VAL A 246 -20.85 14.30 2.16
N GLU A 247 -21.33 15.49 2.55
CA GLU A 247 -20.48 16.70 2.58
C GLU A 247 -19.36 16.61 3.62
N ARG A 248 -19.62 15.98 4.76
CA ARG A 248 -18.60 15.76 5.79
C ARG A 248 -17.55 14.76 5.30
N HIS A 249 -17.97 13.69 4.63
CA HIS A 249 -17.05 12.73 4.04
C HIS A 249 -16.16 13.38 2.97
N LYS A 250 -16.75 14.18 2.08
CA LYS A 250 -16.02 15.00 1.11
C LYS A 250 -15.01 15.92 1.79
N THR A 251 -15.40 16.55 2.91
CA THR A 251 -14.52 17.42 3.70
C THR A 251 -13.32 16.67 4.30
N LEU A 252 -13.52 15.45 4.82
CA LEU A 252 -12.43 14.62 5.33
C LEU A 252 -11.46 14.23 4.20
N LEU A 253 -11.99 13.87 3.03
CA LEU A 253 -11.17 13.54 1.86
C LEU A 253 -10.42 14.75 1.30
N LYS A 254 -11.03 15.95 1.30
CA LYS A 254 -10.35 17.22 1.01
C LYS A 254 -9.18 17.45 1.98
N LYS A 255 -9.41 17.31 3.29
CA LYS A 255 -8.38 17.48 4.32
C LYS A 255 -7.22 16.49 4.16
N SER A 256 -7.48 15.26 3.74
CA SER A 256 -6.44 14.27 3.46
C SER A 256 -5.84 14.35 2.05
N GLY A 257 -6.17 15.38 1.26
CA GLY A 257 -5.63 15.57 -0.10
C GLY A 257 -6.10 14.55 -1.13
N LYS A 258 -7.18 13.81 -0.86
CA LYS A 258 -7.72 12.75 -1.73
C LYS A 258 -8.83 13.24 -2.65
N TYR A 259 -9.56 14.27 -2.25
CA TYR A 259 -10.56 14.91 -3.12
C TYR A 259 -9.86 15.76 -4.18
N LEU A 260 -10.14 15.48 -5.45
CA LEU A 260 -9.45 16.06 -6.60
C LEU A 260 -10.32 17.07 -7.38
N GLY A 261 -11.57 17.26 -6.99
CA GLY A 261 -12.54 18.01 -7.79
C GLY A 261 -12.91 17.27 -9.07
N LYS A 262 -13.39 17.99 -10.09
CA LYS A 262 -13.81 17.42 -11.38
C LYS A 262 -12.60 17.12 -12.27
N VAL A 263 -11.93 16.00 -11.99
CA VAL A 263 -10.88 15.41 -12.81
C VAL A 263 -11.40 14.16 -13.53
N ARG A 264 -10.71 13.70 -14.57
CA ARG A 264 -11.03 12.41 -15.17
C ARG A 264 -10.86 11.29 -14.12
N PRO A 265 -11.92 10.54 -13.81
CA PRO A 265 -11.87 9.55 -12.74
C PRO A 265 -11.12 8.29 -13.18
N LYS A 266 -10.77 7.46 -12.21
CA LYS A 266 -10.33 6.08 -12.38
C LYS A 266 -11.32 5.11 -11.74
N PRO A 267 -11.40 3.85 -12.20
CA PRO A 267 -12.11 2.79 -11.48
C PRO A 267 -11.70 2.77 -10.00
N GLY A 268 -12.69 2.76 -9.11
CA GLY A 268 -12.56 2.81 -7.66
C GLY A 268 -12.49 4.20 -7.04
N ASP A 269 -12.35 5.28 -7.82
CA ASP A 269 -12.51 6.64 -7.28
C ASP A 269 -13.91 6.80 -6.67
N LEU A 270 -14.02 7.54 -5.57
CA LEU A 270 -15.31 8.00 -5.06
C LEU A 270 -15.82 9.13 -5.95
N ILE A 271 -17.13 9.17 -6.19
CA ILE A 271 -17.80 10.21 -6.96
C ILE A 271 -18.81 10.94 -6.07
N PHE A 272 -18.86 12.27 -6.19
CA PHE A 272 -19.75 13.14 -5.42
C PHE A 272 -20.70 13.89 -6.36
N PHE A 273 -21.98 13.98 -5.99
CA PHE A 273 -23.00 14.65 -6.78
C PHE A 273 -23.64 15.82 -6.03
N HIS A 274 -24.03 16.82 -6.81
CA HIS A 274 -24.96 17.85 -6.42
C HIS A 274 -25.99 18.06 -7.54
N TRP A 275 -27.25 17.72 -7.27
CA TRP A 275 -28.34 17.78 -8.24
C TRP A 275 -28.67 19.20 -8.70
N GLY A 276 -28.37 20.20 -7.88
CA GLY A 276 -28.46 21.62 -8.22
C GLY A 276 -27.36 22.12 -9.17
N ARG A 277 -26.36 21.28 -9.48
CA ARG A 277 -25.26 21.56 -10.43
C ARG A 277 -24.33 22.70 -10.00
N ASP A 278 -24.35 23.09 -8.73
CA ASP A 278 -23.39 24.03 -8.17
C ASP A 278 -22.09 23.28 -7.80
N PRO A 279 -20.94 23.59 -8.43
CA PRO A 279 -19.68 22.96 -8.09
C PRO A 279 -19.23 23.23 -6.64
N GLU A 280 -19.72 24.29 -6.00
CA GLU A 280 -19.38 24.67 -4.62
C GLU A 280 -20.49 24.35 -3.61
N GLY A 281 -21.65 23.87 -4.08
CA GLY A 281 -22.78 23.54 -3.22
C GLY A 281 -22.55 22.28 -2.38
N ILE A 282 -23.50 22.00 -1.49
CA ILE A 282 -23.43 20.85 -0.56
C ILE A 282 -23.61 19.56 -1.36
N ALA A 283 -22.66 18.64 -1.23
CA ALA A 283 -22.74 17.32 -1.87
C ALA A 283 -23.91 16.52 -1.29
N GLN A 284 -24.75 15.96 -2.16
CA GLN A 284 -26.01 15.30 -1.82
C GLN A 284 -25.96 13.78 -1.97
N HIS A 285 -25.05 13.28 -2.81
CA HIS A 285 -24.93 11.85 -3.07
C HIS A 285 -23.47 11.45 -3.28
N ILE A 286 -23.16 10.19 -2.98
CA ILE A 286 -21.83 9.59 -3.13
C ILE A 286 -21.96 8.17 -3.68
N GLY A 287 -20.97 7.73 -4.45
CA GLY A 287 -20.84 6.35 -4.88
C GLY A 287 -19.40 6.01 -5.28
N PHE A 288 -19.23 4.85 -5.92
CA PHE A 288 -17.95 4.43 -6.48
C PHE A 288 -18.00 4.39 -8.00
N VAL A 289 -16.91 4.80 -8.65
CA VAL A 289 -16.72 4.60 -10.09
C VAL A 289 -16.37 3.13 -10.33
N GLU A 290 -17.17 2.42 -11.12
CA GLU A 290 -16.93 1.03 -11.52
C GLU A 290 -16.07 0.97 -12.80
N THR A 291 -16.47 1.69 -13.85
CA THR A 291 -15.76 1.69 -15.13
C THR A 291 -15.65 3.09 -15.70
N VAL A 292 -14.62 3.28 -16.53
CA VAL A 292 -14.41 4.49 -17.35
C VAL A 292 -14.15 4.01 -18.77
N GLN A 293 -15.03 4.36 -19.70
CA GLN A 293 -14.93 3.99 -21.11
C GLN A 293 -15.18 5.26 -21.94
N ASP A 294 -14.13 5.74 -22.61
CA ASP A 294 -14.13 7.01 -23.31
C ASP A 294 -14.66 8.15 -22.42
N ASP A 295 -15.74 8.84 -22.79
CA ASP A 295 -16.32 9.90 -21.96
C ASP A 295 -17.39 9.40 -20.97
N GLN A 296 -17.71 8.11 -21.00
CA GLN A 296 -18.74 7.52 -20.17
C GLN A 296 -18.13 6.84 -18.93
N ILE A 297 -18.81 6.98 -17.80
CA ILE A 297 -18.51 6.24 -16.58
C ILE A 297 -19.73 5.44 -16.15
N THR A 298 -19.47 4.27 -15.56
CA THR A 298 -20.48 3.52 -14.80
C THR A 298 -20.11 3.58 -13.33
N THR A 299 -21.09 3.79 -12.46
CA THR A 299 -20.94 3.84 -11.01
C THR A 299 -21.68 2.70 -10.33
N ILE A 300 -21.33 2.37 -9.09
CA ILE A 300 -22.15 1.59 -8.16
C ILE A 300 -22.46 2.49 -6.95
N GLU A 301 -23.75 2.72 -6.72
CA GLU A 301 -24.26 3.68 -5.73
C GLU A 301 -25.28 3.00 -4.83
N GLY A 302 -25.16 3.18 -3.51
CA GLY A 302 -26.23 2.84 -2.55
C GLY A 302 -27.27 3.96 -2.49
N ASN A 303 -28.51 3.64 -2.10
CA ASN A 303 -29.62 4.59 -2.06
C ASN A 303 -29.89 5.32 -3.40
N THR A 304 -29.63 4.67 -4.54
CA THR A 304 -29.98 5.20 -5.87
C THR A 304 -31.32 4.60 -6.34
N PHE A 305 -32.14 5.39 -7.05
CA PHE A 305 -33.50 4.98 -7.45
C PHE A 305 -33.53 4.18 -8.76
N VAL A 306 -33.55 2.86 -8.70
CA VAL A 306 -33.69 2.00 -9.88
C VAL A 306 -35.10 1.44 -9.91
N ASN A 307 -35.80 1.58 -11.05
CA ASN A 307 -37.16 1.09 -11.25
C ASN A 307 -38.16 1.50 -10.15
N GLY A 308 -38.01 2.70 -9.59
CA GLY A 308 -38.87 3.24 -8.53
C GLY A 308 -38.48 2.87 -7.10
N TYR A 309 -37.41 2.10 -6.90
CA TYR A 309 -36.96 1.66 -5.58
C TYR A 309 -35.57 2.22 -5.24
N SER A 310 -35.39 2.67 -4.00
CA SER A 310 -34.07 2.96 -3.45
C SER A 310 -33.28 1.66 -3.25
N GLN A 311 -32.16 1.50 -3.93
CA GLN A 311 -31.33 0.29 -3.86
C GLN A 311 -29.85 0.58 -4.12
N VAL A 312 -29.00 -0.45 -4.00
CA VAL A 312 -27.69 -0.44 -4.66
C VAL A 312 -27.90 -0.71 -6.16
N GLY A 313 -27.43 0.21 -6.99
CA GLY A 313 -27.66 0.15 -8.44
C GLY A 313 -26.49 0.69 -9.24
N ARG A 314 -26.43 0.30 -10.52
CA ARG A 314 -25.54 0.90 -11.50
C ARG A 314 -26.17 2.14 -12.12
N ARG A 315 -25.37 3.18 -12.31
CA ARG A 315 -25.73 4.37 -13.09
C ARG A 315 -24.65 4.68 -14.10
N THR A 316 -25.04 5.36 -15.16
CA THR A 316 -24.14 5.74 -16.25
C THR A 316 -24.24 7.22 -16.49
N TYR A 317 -23.09 7.89 -16.54
CA TYR A 317 -22.98 9.33 -16.72
C TYR A 317 -21.88 9.66 -17.72
N ARG A 318 -21.87 10.89 -18.23
CA ARG A 318 -20.62 11.46 -18.73
C ARG A 318 -19.72 11.80 -17.55
N TRP A 319 -18.41 11.54 -17.65
CA TRP A 319 -17.48 11.78 -16.53
C TRP A 319 -17.47 13.25 -16.04
N ASN A 320 -17.86 14.20 -16.89
CA ASN A 320 -17.88 15.63 -16.55
C ASN A 320 -19.29 16.20 -16.39
N GLU A 321 -20.32 15.35 -16.25
CA GLU A 321 -21.71 15.77 -16.23
C GLU A 321 -21.96 16.86 -15.16
N PRO A 322 -22.82 17.88 -15.41
CA PRO A 322 -22.96 19.02 -14.51
C PRO A 322 -23.37 18.66 -13.07
N VAL A 323 -24.11 17.57 -12.89
CA VAL A 323 -24.52 17.09 -11.56
C VAL A 323 -23.40 16.44 -10.77
N ILE A 324 -22.29 16.08 -11.42
CA ILE A 324 -21.10 15.55 -10.76
C ILE A 324 -20.31 16.74 -10.22
N GLN A 325 -20.09 16.77 -8.92
CA GLN A 325 -19.30 17.82 -8.27
C GLN A 325 -17.81 17.52 -8.35
N GLY A 326 -17.43 16.25 -8.22
CA GLY A 326 -16.04 15.83 -8.38
C GLY A 326 -15.77 14.42 -7.87
N TYR A 327 -14.48 14.10 -7.79
CA TYR A 327 -13.99 12.77 -7.49
C TYR A 327 -12.98 12.79 -6.35
N ALA A 328 -12.85 11.67 -5.64
CA ALA A 328 -11.76 11.44 -4.70
C ALA A 328 -11.01 10.15 -5.00
N ARG A 329 -9.67 10.25 -5.04
CA ARG A 329 -8.76 9.14 -5.31
C ARG A 329 -8.08 8.71 -4.03
N TRP A 330 -8.48 7.54 -3.54
CA TRP A 330 -8.09 7.02 -2.23
C TRP A 330 -7.37 5.68 -2.31
N LEU A 331 -7.59 4.91 -3.39
CA LEU A 331 -6.87 3.67 -3.63
C LEU A 331 -5.36 3.96 -3.77
N PRO A 332 -4.49 3.15 -3.15
CA PRO A 332 -3.06 3.26 -3.36
C PRO A 332 -2.76 3.14 -4.85
N GLN A 333 -2.09 4.14 -5.42
CA GLN A 333 -1.61 4.04 -6.78
C GLN A 333 -0.44 3.06 -6.76
N HIS A 334 -0.64 1.87 -7.32
CA HIS A 334 0.46 0.95 -7.64
C HIS A 334 1.38 1.66 -8.64
N ARG A 335 2.35 2.42 -8.14
CA ARG A 335 3.47 2.88 -8.95
C ARG A 335 4.46 1.73 -9.00
N GLN A 336 4.25 0.80 -9.93
CA GLN A 336 5.31 -0.12 -10.28
C GLN A 336 6.47 0.72 -10.84
N PRO A 337 7.71 0.60 -10.32
CA PRO A 337 8.85 1.21 -10.99
C PRO A 337 8.95 0.65 -12.41
N ALA A 338 9.43 1.45 -13.36
CA ALA A 338 9.47 1.02 -14.73
C ALA A 338 10.38 -0.22 -14.87
N THR A 339 9.81 -1.36 -15.28
CA THR A 339 10.56 -2.60 -15.49
C THR A 339 11.50 -2.38 -16.67
N ARG A 340 12.81 -2.63 -16.52
CA ARG A 340 13.74 -2.57 -17.66
C ARG A 340 13.48 -3.71 -18.64
N LEU A 341 13.39 -3.38 -19.92
CA LEU A 341 13.11 -4.30 -21.02
C LEU A 341 14.13 -4.09 -22.15
N HIS A 342 14.30 -5.10 -23.02
CA HIS A 342 14.96 -4.94 -24.32
C HIS A 342 14.04 -5.48 -25.42
N HIS A 343 13.10 -4.65 -25.87
CA HIS A 343 12.05 -5.06 -26.81
C HIS A 343 11.87 -4.03 -27.94
N HIS A 344 11.23 -4.45 -29.03
CA HIS A 344 10.72 -3.59 -30.07
C HIS A 344 9.21 -3.39 -29.89
N LEU A 345 8.80 -2.13 -29.85
CA LEU A 345 7.41 -1.75 -30.01
C LEU A 345 7.11 -1.63 -31.51
N THR A 346 5.99 -2.20 -31.98
CA THR A 346 5.41 -1.95 -33.31
C THR A 346 4.01 -1.36 -33.17
N VAL A 347 3.78 -0.17 -33.72
CA VAL A 347 2.48 0.52 -33.62
C VAL A 347 1.43 -0.20 -34.46
N THR A 348 0.32 -0.60 -33.84
CA THR A 348 -0.82 -1.23 -34.53
C THR A 348 -2.01 -0.29 -34.73
N ALA A 349 -2.13 0.74 -33.90
CA ALA A 349 -3.12 1.81 -34.06
C ALA A 349 -2.79 2.72 -35.26
N PRO A 350 -3.78 3.43 -35.85
CA PRO A 350 -3.54 4.39 -36.95
C PRO A 350 -2.50 5.46 -36.62
N TYR A 351 -2.52 5.92 -35.37
CA TYR A 351 -1.52 6.82 -34.82
C TYR A 351 -1.36 6.58 -33.31
N LEU A 352 -0.17 6.88 -32.79
CA LEU A 352 0.16 6.74 -31.37
C LEU A 352 0.97 7.93 -30.88
N ARG A 353 0.50 8.58 -29.81
CA ARG A 353 1.13 9.80 -29.27
C ARG A 353 2.25 9.45 -28.30
N VAL A 354 3.34 10.18 -28.41
CA VAL A 354 4.48 10.07 -27.50
C VAL A 354 4.60 11.35 -26.68
N PHE A 355 4.85 11.19 -25.38
CA PHE A 355 4.98 12.25 -24.41
C PHE A 355 6.36 12.28 -23.74
N LYS A 356 6.76 13.44 -23.23
CA LYS A 356 8.00 13.64 -22.44
C LYS A 356 7.95 13.01 -21.05
N THR A 357 6.76 12.68 -20.58
CA THR A 357 6.49 12.05 -19.28
C THR A 357 5.44 10.95 -19.47
N PRO A 358 5.36 9.93 -18.61
CA PRO A 358 4.31 8.91 -18.66
C PRO A 358 2.98 9.48 -18.13
N LYS A 359 2.49 10.53 -18.80
CA LYS A 359 1.25 11.24 -18.49
C LYS A 359 0.69 11.72 -19.83
N GLY A 360 -0.57 11.39 -20.11
CA GLY A 360 -1.29 11.80 -21.33
C GLY A 360 -1.64 13.29 -21.34
N ASP A 361 -0.64 14.15 -21.20
CA ASP A 361 -0.76 15.60 -21.18
C ASP A 361 -0.31 16.16 -22.54
N LEU A 362 -1.23 16.77 -23.29
CA LEU A 362 -0.94 17.30 -24.63
C LEU A 362 0.12 18.41 -24.62
N THR A 363 0.35 19.08 -23.48
CA THR A 363 1.45 20.05 -23.35
C THR A 363 2.83 19.38 -23.34
N GLN A 364 2.87 18.07 -23.12
CA GLN A 364 4.08 17.24 -23.10
C GLN A 364 4.22 16.37 -24.35
N LEU A 365 3.41 16.60 -25.40
CA LEU A 365 3.51 15.86 -26.66
C LEU A 365 4.89 16.09 -27.30
N TYR A 366 5.55 14.99 -27.65
CA TYR A 366 6.85 14.98 -28.32
C TYR A 366 6.72 14.66 -29.81
N GLU A 367 6.09 13.52 -30.14
CA GLU A 367 5.86 13.10 -31.52
C GLU A 367 4.57 12.28 -31.64
N THR A 368 4.19 11.96 -32.87
CA THR A 368 3.10 11.02 -33.16
C THR A 368 3.60 9.98 -34.16
N LEU A 369 3.58 8.72 -33.75
CA LEU A 369 3.95 7.58 -34.57
C LEU A 369 2.77 7.15 -35.44
N ARG A 370 3.03 6.69 -36.67
CA ARG A 370 2.02 6.09 -37.54
C ARG A 370 1.99 4.57 -37.39
N GLN A 371 0.89 3.97 -37.84
CA GLN A 371 0.77 2.51 -37.93
C GLN A 371 1.97 1.88 -38.65
N GLY A 372 2.54 0.82 -38.06
CA GLY A 372 3.70 0.11 -38.56
C GLY A 372 5.05 0.68 -38.11
N GLU A 373 5.11 1.89 -37.56
CA GLU A 373 6.36 2.43 -37.01
C GLU A 373 6.85 1.64 -35.79
N GLN A 374 8.17 1.59 -35.63
CA GLN A 374 8.83 0.84 -34.57
C GLN A 374 9.70 1.72 -33.67
N ARG A 375 9.82 1.35 -32.39
CA ARG A 375 10.73 1.98 -31.41
C ARG A 375 11.33 0.93 -30.48
N ASN A 376 12.58 1.13 -30.08
CA ASN A 376 13.24 0.29 -29.08
C ASN A 376 12.77 0.71 -27.70
N VAL A 377 12.07 -0.16 -26.98
CA VAL A 377 11.63 0.13 -25.61
C VAL A 377 12.62 -0.43 -24.61
N THR A 378 12.95 0.41 -23.64
CA THR A 378 13.89 0.10 -22.56
C THR A 378 13.20 -0.08 -21.23
N GLN A 379 11.95 0.37 -21.13
CA GLN A 379 11.22 0.32 -19.89
C GLN A 379 9.71 0.27 -20.10
N GLN A 380 9.00 -0.32 -19.15
CA GLN A 380 7.54 -0.39 -19.14
C GLN A 380 7.01 -0.02 -17.77
N TYR A 381 5.91 0.71 -17.75
CA TYR A 381 5.28 1.27 -16.57
C TYR A 381 3.76 1.06 -16.65
N ASP A 382 3.12 0.62 -15.58
CA ASP A 382 1.65 0.52 -15.52
C ASP A 382 1.12 1.59 -14.55
N ASP A 383 0.21 2.46 -15.02
CA ASP A 383 -0.41 3.51 -14.21
C ASP A 383 -1.83 3.16 -13.71
N GLY A 384 -2.24 1.90 -13.93
CA GLY A 384 -3.55 1.34 -13.60
C GLY A 384 -4.65 1.64 -14.63
N GLU A 385 -4.37 2.46 -15.64
CA GLU A 385 -5.27 2.73 -16.78
C GLU A 385 -4.61 2.23 -18.08
N TYR A 386 -3.32 2.50 -18.26
CA TYR A 386 -2.52 2.10 -19.40
C TYR A 386 -1.19 1.47 -18.99
N ILE A 387 -0.77 0.51 -19.79
CA ILE A 387 0.63 0.10 -19.88
C ILE A 387 1.36 1.11 -20.76
N TRP A 388 2.25 1.88 -20.16
CA TRP A 388 3.18 2.79 -20.80
C TRP A 388 4.49 2.08 -21.11
N VAL A 389 5.14 2.45 -22.21
CA VAL A 389 6.50 2.04 -22.52
C VAL A 389 7.36 3.27 -22.80
N GLY A 390 8.56 3.26 -22.24
CA GLY A 390 9.58 4.26 -22.47
C GLY A 390 10.61 3.72 -23.46
N TYR A 391 10.93 4.51 -24.48
CA TYR A 391 11.98 4.16 -25.43
C TYR A 391 13.28 4.91 -25.16
N ASP A 392 14.38 4.27 -25.53
CA ASP A 392 15.74 4.76 -25.24
C ASP A 392 15.96 6.16 -25.85
N PRO A 393 16.68 7.06 -25.17
CA PRO A 393 16.86 8.41 -25.67
C PRO A 393 17.87 8.52 -26.81
N ASN A 394 17.59 9.47 -27.72
CA ASN A 394 18.59 10.28 -28.42
C ASN A 394 19.75 10.67 -27.45
N PRO A 395 21.05 10.70 -27.85
CA PRO A 395 22.29 10.89 -27.07
C PRO A 395 22.35 11.66 -25.73
N ASN A 396 21.32 12.42 -25.36
CA ASN A 396 21.21 13.23 -24.15
C ASN A 396 20.46 12.54 -22.98
N GLY A 397 20.04 11.28 -23.10
CA GLY A 397 19.53 10.51 -21.94
C GLY A 397 18.07 10.80 -21.50
N VAL A 398 17.24 11.43 -22.34
CA VAL A 398 15.80 11.71 -22.09
C VAL A 398 14.86 10.61 -22.58
N VAL A 399 14.15 9.92 -21.66
CA VAL A 399 13.18 8.87 -22.02
C VAL A 399 11.83 9.47 -22.40
N TYR A 400 11.30 9.09 -23.57
CA TYR A 400 9.95 9.43 -24.01
C TYR A 400 9.01 8.24 -23.93
N TRP A 401 7.73 8.52 -23.74
CA TRP A 401 6.74 7.55 -23.30
C TRP A 401 5.54 7.47 -24.23
N THR A 402 5.05 6.26 -24.47
CA THR A 402 3.82 6.00 -25.24
C THR A 402 3.00 4.90 -24.60
N THR A 403 1.70 4.82 -24.92
CA THR A 403 0.83 3.74 -24.44
C THR A 403 0.97 2.49 -25.31
N LEU A 404 1.18 1.34 -24.69
CA LEU A 404 1.20 0.02 -25.32
C LEU A 404 -0.21 -0.56 -25.41
N GLN A 405 -0.92 -0.60 -24.28
CA GLN A 405 -2.27 -1.16 -24.14
C GLN A 405 -2.95 -0.60 -22.90
N THR A 406 -4.24 -0.87 -22.69
CA THR A 406 -4.91 -0.66 -21.41
C THR A 406 -4.38 -1.64 -20.37
N SER A 407 -4.35 -1.23 -19.08
CA SER A 407 -3.85 -2.08 -17.98
C SER A 407 -4.67 -3.37 -17.83
N ASP A 408 -5.96 -3.33 -18.12
CA ASP A 408 -6.86 -4.49 -18.14
C ASP A 408 -6.69 -5.41 -19.38
N GLY A 409 -5.84 -5.04 -20.34
CA GLY A 409 -5.59 -5.78 -21.57
C GLY A 409 -6.73 -5.77 -22.59
N SER A 410 -7.82 -5.02 -22.35
CA SER A 410 -8.98 -4.97 -23.25
C SER A 410 -8.68 -4.33 -24.61
N ARG A 411 -7.68 -3.44 -24.67
CA ARG A 411 -7.30 -2.74 -25.90
C ARG A 411 -5.79 -2.56 -26.01
N ALA A 412 -5.22 -3.03 -27.12
CA ALA A 412 -3.83 -2.81 -27.48
C ALA A 412 -3.70 -1.73 -28.57
N PHE A 413 -2.67 -0.89 -28.45
CA PHE A 413 -2.33 0.18 -29.40
C PHE A 413 -1.04 -0.11 -30.18
N ALA A 414 -0.22 -1.01 -29.63
CA ALA A 414 1.01 -1.49 -30.22
C ALA A 414 1.28 -2.92 -29.74
N THR A 415 2.18 -3.62 -30.41
CA THR A 415 2.71 -4.92 -29.96
C THR A 415 4.14 -4.76 -29.47
N LEU A 416 4.55 -5.67 -28.58
CA LEU A 416 5.88 -5.71 -28.01
C LEU A 416 6.54 -7.06 -28.29
N THR A 417 7.73 -7.06 -28.89
CA THR A 417 8.50 -8.28 -29.19
C THR A 417 9.91 -8.22 -28.61
N PRO A 418 10.45 -9.31 -28.04
CA PRO A 418 11.82 -9.33 -27.51
C PRO A 418 12.88 -9.02 -28.58
N ASN A 419 13.94 -8.31 -28.21
CA ASN A 419 15.10 -8.11 -29.08
C ASN A 419 15.91 -9.41 -29.16
N HIS A 420 15.66 -10.24 -30.17
CA HIS A 420 16.50 -11.39 -30.47
C HIS A 420 17.79 -10.93 -31.19
N ASN A 421 18.73 -10.35 -30.44
CA ASN A 421 20.11 -10.32 -30.94
C ASN A 421 20.67 -11.74 -30.81
N HIS A 422 20.81 -12.39 -31.97
CA HIS A 422 21.63 -13.58 -32.16
C HIS A 422 23.01 -13.39 -31.51
N LEU A 423 23.22 -13.98 -30.33
CA LEU A 423 24.53 -14.46 -29.91
C LEU A 423 24.62 -15.94 -30.28
N SER A 424 24.76 -16.18 -31.58
CA SER A 424 25.42 -17.38 -32.09
C SER A 424 26.85 -17.00 -32.47
N CYS A 425 27.81 -17.39 -31.64
CA CYS A 425 29.23 -17.64 -31.97
C CYS A 425 29.80 -18.43 -30.78
N LYS A 426 30.10 -19.72 -30.96
CA LYS A 426 31.42 -20.27 -31.35
C LYS A 426 32.45 -20.15 -30.25
#